data_AF-A0A7S0BGL3-F1
#
_entry.id   AF-A0A7S0BGL3-F1
#
_cell.length_a   1.000
_cell.length_b   1.000
_cell.length_c   1.000
_cell.angle_alpha   90.00
_cell.angle_beta   90.00
_cell.angle_gamma   90.00
#
_symmetry.space_group_name_H-M   'P 1'
#
loop_
_entity.id
_entity.type
_entity.pdbx_description
1 polymer ?
#
loop_
_entity_poly.entity_id
_entity_poly.type
_entity_poly.pdbx_seq_one_letter_code
_entity_poly.pdbx_strand_id
1 'polypeptide(L)'
;WDKVIELDECHLMPEPGTEIFNLARDLTRETKFPAYDNYAHEGFFRNLVLRFASNEKGETEVMVNIVTSFTDAEQMLKPVAEKLASNFPCIVSVVHSMTTSKGGSTVAE
;
A
#
# COMPACT_ATOMS: atom_id res chain seq x y z
N TRP A 1 20.59 -10.13 -7.51
CA TRP A 1 19.71 -9.90 -8.67
C TRP A 1 18.62 -9.00 -8.11
N ASP A 2 18.93 -7.72 -7.93
CA ASP A 2 18.24 -6.83 -6.97
C ASP A 2 18.06 -5.44 -7.56
N LYS A 3 17.21 -5.33 -8.57
CA LYS A 3 16.79 -4.03 -9.09
C LYS A 3 15.29 -3.93 -8.91
N VAL A 4 14.88 -2.95 -8.11
CA VAL A 4 13.47 -2.54 -8.04
C VAL A 4 13.09 -2.03 -9.42
N ILE A 5 12.07 -2.63 -10.01
CA ILE A 5 11.53 -2.21 -11.30
C ILE A 5 10.40 -1.24 -11.00
N GLU A 6 10.54 -0.01 -11.48
CA GLU A 6 9.43 0.93 -11.49
C GLU A 6 8.43 0.49 -12.57
N LEU A 7 7.18 0.29 -12.16
CA LEU A 7 6.09 -0.13 -13.02
C LEU A 7 5.07 1.01 -13.07
N ASP A 8 4.64 1.37 -14.27
CA ASP A 8 3.55 2.34 -14.48
C ASP A 8 2.22 1.65 -14.78
N GLU A 9 2.27 0.44 -15.32
CA GLU A 9 1.10 -0.40 -15.61
C GLU A 9 1.34 -1.87 -15.28
N CYS A 10 0.26 -2.58 -14.93
CA CYS A 10 0.26 -4.02 -14.71
C CYS A 10 -1.03 -4.65 -15.25
N HIS A 11 -0.94 -5.33 -16.40
CA HIS A 11 -2.09 -5.99 -17.03
C HIS A 11 -2.60 -7.22 -16.26
N LEU A 12 -1.86 -7.71 -15.27
CA LEU A 12 -2.28 -8.81 -14.40
C LEU A 12 -3.20 -8.35 -13.28
N MET A 13 -3.16 -7.05 -12.92
CA MET A 13 -4.05 -6.50 -11.90
C MET A 13 -5.39 -6.12 -12.54
N PRO A 14 -6.52 -6.46 -11.91
CA PRO A 14 -7.83 -6.00 -12.37
C PRO A 14 -7.94 -4.48 -12.22
N GLU A 15 -8.71 -3.83 -13.08
CA GLU A 15 -9.03 -2.41 -12.94
C GLU A 15 -9.93 -2.18 -11.70
N PRO A 16 -9.72 -1.10 -10.92
CA PRO A 16 -8.77 0.02 -11.12
C PRO A 16 -7.43 -0.15 -10.35
N GLY A 17 -6.89 -1.37 -10.25
CA GLY A 17 -5.71 -1.67 -9.42
C GLY A 17 -4.44 -0.88 -9.76
N THR A 18 -4.15 -0.68 -11.05
CA THR A 18 -3.00 0.14 -11.50
C THR A 18 -3.14 1.60 -11.06
N GLU A 19 -4.33 2.18 -11.15
CA GLU A 19 -4.60 3.56 -10.75
C GLU A 19 -4.45 3.74 -9.24
N ILE A 20 -4.97 2.79 -8.46
CA ILE A 20 -4.81 2.77 -6.99
C ILE A 20 -3.32 2.69 -6.62
N PHE A 21 -2.56 1.82 -7.30
CA PHE A 21 -1.12 1.68 -7.07
C PHE A 21 -0.37 3.00 -7.35
N ASN A 22 -0.65 3.63 -8.50
CA ASN A 22 -0.01 4.88 -8.90
C ASN A 22 -0.35 6.02 -7.93
N LEU A 23 -1.63 6.15 -7.53
CA LEU A 23 -2.02 7.16 -6.55
C LEU A 23 -1.34 6.91 -5.19
N ALA A 24 -1.30 5.68 -4.70
CA ALA A 24 -0.61 5.35 -3.45
C ALA A 24 0.89 5.67 -3.53
N ARG A 25 1.54 5.38 -4.66
CA ARG A 25 2.95 5.74 -4.91
C ARG A 25 3.16 7.24 -4.83
N ASP A 26 2.29 8.03 -5.45
CA ASP A 26 2.45 9.49 -5.47
C ASP A 26 2.18 10.11 -4.09
N LEU A 27 1.13 9.64 -3.40
CA LEU A 27 0.83 10.07 -2.03
C LEU A 27 1.96 9.75 -1.06
N THR A 28 2.58 8.57 -1.16
CA THR A 28 3.70 8.21 -0.28
C THR A 28 4.94 9.06 -0.58
N ARG A 29 5.22 9.41 -1.84
CA ARG A 29 6.30 10.33 -2.23
C ARG A 29 6.11 11.75 -1.66
N GLU A 30 4.88 12.23 -1.49
CA GLU A 30 4.59 13.52 -0.86
C GLU A 30 4.96 13.57 0.63
N THR A 31 4.92 12.43 1.33
CA THR A 31 5.10 12.37 2.80
C THR A 31 6.55 12.54 3.28
N LYS A 32 7.53 12.64 2.37
CA LYS A 32 8.98 12.71 2.65
C LYS A 32 9.58 11.51 3.40
N PHE A 33 8.81 10.47 3.69
CA PHE A 33 9.35 9.27 4.32
C PHE A 33 10.02 8.36 3.27
N PRO A 34 11.20 7.80 3.59
CA PRO A 34 11.90 6.92 2.67
C PRO A 34 11.20 5.56 2.54
N ALA A 35 11.25 4.99 1.34
CA ALA A 35 10.96 3.58 1.13
C ALA A 35 11.96 2.71 1.90
N TYR A 36 11.55 1.51 2.26
CA TYR A 36 12.38 0.56 3.00
C TYR A 36 13.51 0.01 2.12
N ASP A 37 14.74 0.18 2.58
CA ASP A 37 15.92 -0.42 2.01
C ASP A 37 16.17 -1.79 2.65
N ASN A 38 16.10 -2.85 1.85
CA ASN A 38 16.30 -4.22 2.32
C ASN A 38 17.75 -4.51 2.73
N TYR A 39 18.73 -3.73 2.27
CA TYR A 39 20.14 -3.89 2.64
C TYR A 39 20.48 -3.16 3.95
N ALA A 40 20.08 -1.89 4.05
CA ALA A 40 20.29 -1.10 5.26
C ALA A 40 19.33 -1.49 6.39
N HIS A 41 18.22 -2.16 6.06
CA HIS A 41 17.09 -2.41 6.95
C HIS A 41 16.49 -1.13 7.54
N GLU A 42 16.59 -0.03 6.79
CA GLU A 42 16.14 1.30 7.18
C GLU A 42 15.02 1.77 6.25
N GLY A 43 14.12 2.60 6.76
CA GLY A 43 13.04 3.19 5.99
C GLY A 43 11.65 2.81 6.51
N PHE A 44 10.66 3.53 6.00
CA PHE A 44 9.33 3.55 6.60
C PHE A 44 8.33 2.70 5.82
N PHE A 45 8.18 2.94 4.51
CA PHE A 45 7.25 2.20 3.66
C PHE A 45 7.88 0.88 3.22
N ARG A 46 7.33 -0.25 3.68
CA ARG A 46 7.83 -1.58 3.34
C ARG A 46 7.14 -2.15 2.11
N ASN A 47 5.83 -2.33 2.22
CA ASN A 47 5.03 -2.98 1.18
C ASN A 47 3.67 -2.31 1.09
N LEU A 48 3.13 -2.31 -0.14
CA LEU A 48 1.73 -2.04 -0.40
C LEU A 48 1.10 -3.33 -0.91
N VAL A 49 0.06 -3.81 -0.22
CA VAL A 49 -0.65 -5.02 -0.61
C VAL A 49 -2.05 -4.64 -1.05
N LEU A 50 -2.37 -4.92 -2.31
CA LEU A 50 -3.71 -4.76 -2.86
C LEU A 50 -4.36 -6.14 -2.93
N ARG A 51 -5.53 -6.28 -2.31
CA ARG A 51 -6.36 -7.49 -2.42
C ARG A 51 -7.64 -7.13 -3.14
N PHE A 52 -7.94 -7.88 -4.18
CA PHE A 52 -9.14 -7.73 -4.98
C PHE A 52 -10.10 -8.86 -4.66
N ALA A 53 -11.36 -8.51 -4.44
CA ALA A 53 -12.46 -9.44 -4.27
C ALA A 53 -13.60 -9.02 -5.20
N SER A 54 -14.53 -9.94 -5.46
CA SER A 54 -15.76 -9.64 -6.17
C SER A 54 -16.92 -9.76 -5.18
N ASN A 55 -17.78 -8.75 -5.13
CA ASN A 55 -18.97 -8.79 -4.29
C ASN A 55 -20.09 -9.61 -4.94
N GLU A 56 -21.21 -9.77 -4.23
CA GLU A 56 -22.38 -10.55 -4.71
C GLU A 56 -22.99 -10.01 -6.02
N LYS A 57 -22.74 -8.74 -6.35
CA LYS A 57 -23.19 -8.07 -7.59
C LYS A 57 -22.17 -8.18 -8.72
N GLY A 58 -21.02 -8.81 -8.49
CA GLY A 58 -19.92 -8.94 -9.45
C GLY A 58 -19.05 -7.68 -9.57
N GLU A 59 -19.20 -6.71 -8.67
CA GLU A 59 -18.37 -5.51 -8.64
C GLU A 59 -17.06 -5.79 -7.91
N THR A 60 -15.96 -5.16 -8.35
CA THR A 60 -14.65 -5.31 -7.74
C THR A 60 -14.54 -4.49 -6.46
N GLU A 61 -14.23 -5.16 -5.36
CA GLU A 61 -13.90 -4.55 -4.07
C GLU A 61 -12.41 -4.68 -3.81
N VAL A 62 -11.82 -3.64 -3.25
CA VAL A 62 -10.38 -3.55 -3.01
C VAL A 62 -10.11 -3.31 -1.53
N MET A 63 -9.25 -4.13 -0.96
CA MET A 63 -8.61 -3.88 0.33
C MET A 63 -7.18 -3.42 0.09
N VAL A 64 -6.82 -2.27 0.64
CA VAL A 64 -5.48 -1.71 0.58
C VAL A 64 -4.81 -1.92 1.93
N ASN A 65 -3.69 -2.63 1.97
CA ASN A 65 -2.89 -2.77 3.19
C ASN A 65 -1.53 -2.07 3.01
N ILE A 66 -1.29 -1.06 3.86
CA ILE A 66 -0.03 -0.32 3.92
C ILE A 66 0.83 -0.92 5.03
N VAL A 67 2.01 -1.44 4.68
CA VAL A 67 2.94 -2.05 5.63
C VAL A 67 4.08 -1.11 5.93
N THR A 68 4.32 -0.82 7.22
CA THR A 68 5.36 0.12 7.68
C THR A 68 6.27 -0.46 8.78
N SER A 69 7.39 0.22 9.04
CA SER A 69 8.42 -0.23 10.00
C SER A 69 8.26 0.26 11.45
N PHE A 70 7.53 1.35 11.75
CA PHE A 70 7.44 1.95 13.11
C PHE A 70 6.11 2.69 13.40
N THR A 71 5.86 2.93 14.70
CA THR A 71 4.54 3.19 15.32
C THR A 71 3.87 4.54 15.04
N ASP A 72 4.61 5.63 14.80
CA ASP A 72 4.02 6.98 14.65
C ASP A 72 3.46 7.29 13.24
N ALA A 73 3.04 6.25 12.53
CA ALA A 73 2.56 6.32 11.16
C ALA A 73 1.13 6.87 11.04
N GLU A 74 0.29 6.69 12.06
CA GLU A 74 -1.17 6.84 11.94
C GLU A 74 -1.58 8.24 11.47
N GLN A 75 -0.99 9.29 12.04
CA GLN A 75 -1.31 10.67 11.68
C GLN A 75 -0.91 11.02 10.24
N MET A 76 0.09 10.33 9.68
CA MET A 76 0.59 10.54 8.32
C MET A 76 -0.12 9.65 7.30
N LEU A 77 -0.52 8.44 7.71
CA LEU A 77 -1.26 7.49 6.87
C LEU A 77 -2.73 7.85 6.76
N LYS A 78 -3.32 8.50 7.77
CA LYS A 78 -4.73 8.87 7.74
C LYS A 78 -5.10 9.74 6.53
N PRO A 79 -4.37 10.83 6.20
CA PRO A 79 -4.61 11.59 4.96
C PRO A 79 -4.44 10.75 3.69
N VAL A 80 -3.49 9.81 3.68
CA VAL A 80 -3.27 8.91 2.53
C VAL A 80 -4.47 7.96 2.36
N ALA A 81 -4.93 7.35 3.44
CA ALA A 81 -6.09 6.47 3.47
C ALA A 81 -7.37 7.20 3.07
N GLU A 82 -7.60 8.41 3.61
CA GLU A 82 -8.76 9.25 3.27
C GLU A 82 -8.76 9.66 1.80
N LYS A 83 -7.61 10.07 1.24
CA LYS A 83 -7.49 10.38 -0.19
C LYS A 83 -7.72 9.15 -1.06
N LEU A 84 -7.18 7.98 -0.70
CA LEU A 84 -7.42 6.74 -1.43
C LEU A 84 -8.91 6.38 -1.45
N ALA A 85 -9.55 6.33 -0.28
CA ALA A 85 -10.97 6.01 -0.16
C ALA A 85 -11.88 7.04 -0.86
N SER A 86 -11.51 8.32 -0.87
CA SER A 86 -12.30 9.37 -1.53
C SER A 86 -12.21 9.33 -3.06
N ASN A 87 -11.05 8.91 -3.62
CA ASN A 87 -10.87 8.82 -5.07
C ASN A 87 -11.43 7.52 -5.65
N PHE A 88 -11.47 6.44 -4.85
CA PHE A 88 -11.87 5.12 -5.32
C PHE A 88 -12.98 4.53 -4.44
N PRO A 89 -14.25 4.64 -4.84
CA PRO A 89 -15.39 4.05 -4.12
C PRO A 89 -15.32 2.53 -3.99
N CYS A 90 -14.53 1.86 -4.84
CA CYS A 90 -14.30 0.42 -4.78
C CYS A 90 -13.38 -0.01 -3.62
N ILE A 91 -12.69 0.92 -2.95
CA ILE A 91 -11.88 0.59 -1.78
C ILE A 91 -12.80 0.43 -0.57
N VAL A 92 -12.97 -0.82 -0.13
CA VAL A 92 -13.84 -1.16 1.00
C VAL A 92 -13.14 -1.07 2.34
N SER A 93 -11.82 -1.23 2.36
CA SER A 93 -11.02 -1.11 3.58
C SER A 93 -9.59 -0.69 3.29
N VAL A 94 -9.07 0.16 4.18
CA VAL A 94 -7.65 0.49 4.25
C VAL A 94 -7.14 -0.04 5.59
N VAL A 95 -6.22 -0.99 5.52
CA VAL A 95 -5.56 -1.62 6.66
C VAL A 95 -4.16 -1.05 6.77
N HIS A 96 -3.72 -0.80 7.99
CA HIS A 96 -2.32 -0.48 8.28
C HIS A 96 -1.75 -1.64 9.07
N SER A 97 -0.62 -2.16 8.61
CA SER A 97 0.13 -3.17 9.35
C SER A 97 1.54 -2.69 9.62
N MET A 98 2.06 -3.04 10.79
CA MET A 98 3.42 -2.71 11.19
C MET A 98 4.24 -3.97 11.33
N THR A 99 5.49 -3.94 10.86
CA THR A 99 6.44 -5.00 11.19
C THR A 99 7.81 -4.44 11.51
N THR A 100 8.29 -4.74 12.71
CA THR A 100 9.63 -4.42 13.19
C THR A 100 10.61 -5.58 12.95
N SER A 101 10.10 -6.75 12.55
CA SER A 101 10.91 -7.94 12.27
C SER A 101 11.77 -7.75 11.02
N LYS A 102 13.00 -8.24 11.08
CA LYS A 102 13.92 -8.34 9.93
C LYS A 102 13.47 -9.43 8.95
N GLY A 103 12.67 -10.40 9.39
CA GLY A 103 12.06 -11.44 8.57
C GLY A 103 10.63 -11.07 8.16
N GLY A 104 10.38 -11.00 6.86
CA GLY A 104 9.19 -10.39 6.23
C GLY A 104 7.87 -11.14 6.37
N SER A 105 7.41 -11.39 7.59
CA SER A 105 6.03 -11.78 7.85
C SER A 105 5.32 -10.66 8.60
N THR A 106 4.43 -9.98 7.90
CA THR A 106 3.56 -8.95 8.48
C THR A 106 2.54 -9.63 9.41
N VAL A 107 2.53 -9.24 10.69
CA VAL A 107 1.42 -9.53 11.60
C VAL A 107 0.39 -8.41 11.43
N ALA A 108 -0.83 -8.77 11.08
CA ALA A 108 -1.96 -7.84 11.09
C ALA A 108 -2.63 -7.98 12.47
N GLU A 109 -2.64 -6.89 13.23
CA GLU A 109 -3.47 -6.74 14.44
C GLU A 109 -4.76 -5.98 14.10
#